data_AF-A0A699Z857-F1
#
_entry.id   AF-A0A699Z857-F1
#
_cell.length_a   1.000
_cell.length_b   1.000
_cell.length_c   1.000
_cell.angle_alpha   90.00
_cell.angle_beta   90.00
_cell.angle_gamma   90.00
#
_symmetry.space_group_name_H-M   'P 1'
#
loop_
_entity.id
_entity.type
_entity.pdbx_description
1 polymer ?
#
loop_
_entity_poly.entity_id
_entity_poly.type
_entity_poly.pdbx_seq_one_letter_code
_entity_poly.pdbx_strand_id
1 'polypeptide(L)'
;MSLFLIALDCQYFATPVELLGMNQEFGNVYCWSMPHIIHATVAAVSVALFVLLATIFTAAEVELNPVSKNLLGMAHSKVEVMGFGIRMVMTACSVFINGQTWVSVVYLIASFLLAYLYLVVGHHLAWLPHLHATINHIRVATYSSVLYAALLFIILAYAPGVDQNNPKEVSDFSNIMTTLLWAGFVPAGLAGAIASYLHTQYWAVTVVGKEAGPEVKLKKIHPFTDPRQVEIASRCCRQYSSFLIDVQGSYQTGYAELMVAKKGSNPSLLERFCIFIRDQEHTQKSSAATSGDNGSVDLVSYVEFQRGCRLAIHMHEDALLARRTFWETLLHANVTFDKLTRAVARIEVTVLSRHSSSVKVLQLYVKFLQGVRNDPWSAARWAAEAEKLQKMEEEANESSSVKVLQLYVKFLQGVRNDPWSAARWAAEAEKLQKMEEEANER
;
A
#
# COMPACT_ATOMS: atom_id res chain seq x y z
N MET A 1 16.17 -12.78 17.49
CA MET A 1 16.60 -14.01 16.76
C MET A 1 17.82 -14.65 17.39
N SER A 2 18.88 -13.89 17.71
CA SER A 2 20.12 -14.39 18.32
C SER A 2 19.90 -15.30 19.55
N LEU A 3 19.00 -14.93 20.47
CA LEU A 3 18.73 -15.71 21.69
C LEU A 3 18.25 -17.15 21.43
N PHE A 4 17.47 -17.39 20.37
CA PHE A 4 17.03 -18.74 19.99
C PHE A 4 18.08 -19.50 19.18
N LEU A 5 18.95 -18.77 18.47
CA LEU A 5 20.02 -19.36 17.66
C LEU A 5 21.16 -19.93 18.51
N ILE A 6 21.39 -19.40 19.72
CA ILE A 6 22.38 -19.93 20.67
C ILE A 6 22.10 -21.41 21.02
N ALA A 7 20.83 -21.80 21.11
CA ALA A 7 20.44 -23.20 21.37
C ALA A 7 20.63 -24.12 20.16
N LEU A 8 20.91 -23.56 18.97
CA LEU A 8 21.16 -24.29 17.73
C LEU A 8 22.63 -24.24 17.30
N ASP A 9 23.45 -23.46 18.01
CA ASP A 9 24.88 -23.23 17.75
C ASP A 9 25.73 -24.39 18.27
N CYS A 10 25.65 -25.50 17.54
CA CYS A 10 26.32 -26.74 17.87
C CYS A 10 27.48 -26.98 16.91
N GLN A 11 28.58 -27.50 17.46
CA GLN A 11 29.82 -27.68 16.72
C GLN A 11 29.76 -28.88 15.78
N TYR A 12 29.61 -28.62 14.47
CA TYR A 12 29.54 -29.66 13.43
C TYR A 12 30.67 -29.62 12.40
N PHE A 13 31.17 -28.43 12.07
CA PHE A 13 32.13 -28.25 10.98
C PHE A 13 33.46 -27.72 11.48
N ALA A 14 34.56 -28.29 10.97
CA ALA A 14 35.93 -27.90 11.29
C ALA A 14 36.31 -27.97 12.78
N THR A 15 35.74 -28.93 13.53
CA THR A 15 36.02 -29.12 14.96
C THR A 15 36.69 -30.47 15.26
N PRO A 16 37.49 -30.56 16.35
CA PRO A 16 38.04 -31.82 16.82
C PRO A 16 36.92 -32.83 17.15
N VAL A 17 37.18 -34.13 16.97
CA VAL A 17 36.20 -35.21 17.19
C VAL A 17 35.61 -35.18 18.60
N GLU A 18 36.39 -34.74 19.59
CA GLU A 18 35.99 -34.64 21.00
C GLU A 18 34.96 -33.54 21.27
N LEU A 19 34.89 -32.52 20.42
CA LEU A 19 34.00 -31.38 20.55
C LEU A 19 32.76 -31.48 19.63
N LEU A 20 32.66 -32.56 18.86
CA LEU A 20 31.59 -32.76 17.89
C LEU A 20 30.22 -32.87 18.58
N GLY A 21 29.30 -31.97 18.24
CA GLY A 21 27.95 -31.93 18.80
C GLY A 21 27.85 -31.27 20.18
N MET A 22 28.95 -30.68 20.69
CA MET A 22 28.91 -29.81 21.86
C MET A 22 28.46 -28.40 21.45
N ASN A 23 27.84 -27.66 22.36
CA ASN A 23 27.44 -26.28 22.10
C ASN A 23 28.67 -25.36 22.06
N GLN A 24 28.68 -24.37 21.16
CA GLN A 24 29.83 -23.46 20.99
C GLN A 24 30.05 -22.54 22.19
N GLU A 25 28.99 -21.96 22.75
CA GLU A 25 29.05 -21.10 23.94
C GLU A 25 29.16 -21.92 25.23
N PHE A 26 28.51 -23.08 25.26
CA PHE A 26 28.48 -23.98 26.40
C PHE A 26 29.17 -25.31 26.09
N GLY A 27 30.50 -25.29 26.03
CA GLY A 27 31.33 -26.46 25.69
C GLY A 27 31.21 -27.68 26.61
N ASN A 28 30.46 -27.60 27.72
CA ASN A 28 30.15 -28.71 28.62
C ASN A 28 28.79 -29.38 28.33
N VAL A 29 28.00 -28.84 27.39
CA VAL A 29 26.64 -29.29 27.12
C VAL A 29 26.58 -29.95 25.73
N TYR A 30 26.20 -31.22 25.70
CA TYR A 30 25.96 -31.93 24.46
C TYR A 30 24.59 -31.55 23.88
N CYS A 31 24.54 -31.07 22.65
CA CYS A 31 23.34 -30.49 22.06
C CYS A 31 22.15 -31.45 21.98
N TRP A 32 22.42 -32.74 21.80
CA TRP A 32 21.39 -33.78 21.67
C TRP A 32 21.10 -34.50 22.98
N SER A 33 21.60 -33.99 24.10
CA SER A 33 21.28 -34.50 25.43
C SER A 33 20.13 -33.72 26.07
N MET A 34 19.38 -34.38 26.95
CA MET A 34 18.45 -33.69 27.85
C MET A 34 19.25 -32.89 28.89
N PRO A 35 18.85 -31.65 29.22
CA PRO A 35 17.62 -30.95 28.82
C PRO A 35 17.73 -30.09 27.54
N HIS A 36 18.92 -29.96 26.96
CA HIS A 36 19.19 -29.01 25.86
C HIS A 36 18.39 -29.29 24.59
N ILE A 37 18.12 -30.56 24.27
CA ILE A 37 17.34 -30.96 23.10
C ILE A 37 15.94 -30.33 23.06
N ILE A 38 15.31 -30.06 24.21
CA ILE A 38 13.99 -29.38 24.28
C ILE A 38 14.14 -27.94 23.81
N HIS A 39 15.17 -27.24 24.30
CA HIS A 39 15.46 -25.85 23.91
C HIS A 39 15.81 -25.75 22.42
N ALA A 40 16.63 -26.66 21.90
CA ALA A 40 16.97 -26.74 20.48
C ALA A 40 15.71 -26.97 19.61
N THR A 41 14.81 -27.86 20.04
CA THR A 41 13.56 -28.15 19.31
C THR A 41 12.63 -26.93 19.28
N VAL A 42 12.42 -26.28 20.43
CA VAL A 42 11.60 -25.07 20.53
C VAL A 42 12.20 -23.93 19.70
N ALA A 43 13.52 -23.78 19.71
CA ALA A 43 14.22 -22.80 18.88
C ALA A 43 14.01 -23.08 17.38
N ALA A 44 14.18 -24.33 16.94
CA ALA A 44 13.99 -24.71 15.53
C ALA A 44 12.55 -24.41 15.04
N VAL A 45 11.54 -24.77 15.83
CA VAL A 45 10.12 -24.47 15.51
C VAL A 45 9.87 -22.97 15.47
N SER A 46 10.43 -22.22 16.43
CA SER A 46 10.27 -20.76 16.50
C SER A 46 10.91 -20.06 15.30
N VAL A 47 12.10 -20.51 14.86
CA VAL A 47 12.78 -19.99 13.67
C VAL A 47 11.95 -20.27 12.42
N ALA A 48 11.42 -21.49 12.25
CA ALA A 48 10.58 -21.85 11.10
C ALA A 48 9.31 -20.98 11.04
N LEU A 49 8.63 -20.81 12.17
CA LEU A 49 7.44 -19.96 12.27
C LEU A 49 7.78 -18.48 11.99
N PHE A 50 8.89 -17.98 12.52
CA PHE A 50 9.34 -16.61 12.25
C PHE A 50 9.60 -16.39 10.75
N VAL A 51 10.30 -17.31 10.08
CA VAL A 51 10.60 -17.19 8.64
C VAL A 51 9.32 -17.18 7.82
N LEU A 52 8.35 -18.03 8.16
CA LEU A 52 7.06 -18.07 7.49
C LEU A 52 6.30 -16.75 7.67
N LEU A 53 6.17 -16.26 8.90
CA LEU A 53 5.47 -15.00 9.18
C LEU A 53 6.19 -13.80 8.54
N ALA A 54 7.52 -13.72 8.64
CA ALA A 54 8.31 -12.66 8.05
C ALA A 54 8.20 -12.63 6.52
N THR A 55 8.15 -13.80 5.87
CA THR A 55 7.94 -13.89 4.43
C THR A 55 6.55 -13.39 4.04
N ILE A 56 5.52 -13.76 4.82
CA ILE A 56 4.14 -13.29 4.59
C ILE A 56 4.05 -11.77 4.78
N PHE A 57 4.60 -11.23 5.87
CA PHE A 57 4.56 -9.78 6.12
C PHE A 57 5.35 -9.00 5.07
N THR A 58 6.54 -9.47 4.68
CA THR A 58 7.32 -8.85 3.60
C THR A 58 6.57 -8.90 2.26
N ALA A 59 5.82 -9.97 2.01
CA ALA A 59 4.98 -10.08 0.83
C ALA A 59 3.72 -9.20 0.88
N ALA A 60 3.22 -8.89 2.08
CA ALA A 60 2.03 -8.09 2.31
C ALA A 60 2.28 -6.57 2.25
N GLU A 61 3.52 -6.12 2.40
CA GLU A 61 3.93 -4.69 2.32
C GLU A 61 3.87 -4.09 0.89
N VAL A 62 3.07 -4.68 -0.01
CA VAL A 62 2.90 -4.18 -1.38
C VAL A 62 1.91 -3.03 -1.38
N GLU A 63 2.40 -1.86 -1.79
CA GLU A 63 1.59 -0.65 -1.93
C GLU A 63 1.08 -0.57 -3.38
N LEU A 64 -0.23 -0.59 -3.54
CA LEU A 64 -0.88 -0.52 -4.85
C LEU A 64 -1.14 0.92 -5.29
N ASN A 65 -1.09 1.87 -4.37
CA ASN A 65 -1.35 3.28 -4.63
C ASN A 65 -0.03 3.99 -5.02
N PRO A 66 0.14 4.40 -6.30
CA PRO A 66 1.35 5.07 -6.77
C PRO A 66 1.52 6.49 -6.20
N VAL A 67 0.47 7.06 -5.59
CA VAL A 67 0.46 8.39 -4.94
C VAL A 67 0.75 8.29 -3.44
N SER A 68 0.87 7.06 -2.92
CA SER A 68 1.19 6.83 -1.52
C SER A 68 2.49 7.55 -1.15
N LYS A 69 2.42 8.37 -0.10
CA LYS A 69 3.59 9.02 0.50
C LYS A 69 4.35 8.09 1.45
N ASN A 70 3.94 6.82 1.54
CA ASN A 70 4.65 5.83 2.32
C ASN A 70 6.02 5.61 1.72
N LEU A 71 7.04 6.02 2.46
CA LEU A 71 8.44 5.88 2.10
C LEU A 71 8.74 4.43 1.72
N LEU A 72 8.34 3.47 2.55
CA LEU A 72 8.55 2.04 2.36
C LEU A 72 7.57 1.36 1.38
N GLY A 73 6.70 2.12 0.70
CA GLY A 73 5.72 1.56 -0.22
C GLY A 73 6.41 0.80 -1.37
N MET A 74 6.17 -0.52 -1.43
CA MET A 74 6.76 -1.37 -2.44
C MET A 74 5.81 -1.60 -3.61
N ALA A 75 6.28 -1.34 -4.83
CA ALA A 75 5.56 -1.71 -6.05
C ALA A 75 5.60 -3.23 -6.30
N HIS A 76 6.62 -3.91 -5.76
CA HIS A 76 6.85 -5.33 -6.00
C HIS A 76 7.61 -6.04 -4.87
N SER A 77 7.05 -7.11 -4.30
CA SER A 77 7.65 -7.80 -3.15
C SER A 77 8.64 -8.91 -3.49
N LYS A 78 8.63 -9.52 -4.69
CA LYS A 78 9.52 -10.66 -5.03
C LYS A 78 11.01 -10.37 -4.81
N VAL A 79 11.49 -9.18 -5.15
CA VAL A 79 12.90 -8.79 -4.96
C VAL A 79 13.23 -8.74 -3.47
N GLU A 80 12.35 -8.19 -2.63
CA GLU A 80 12.52 -8.17 -1.18
C GLU A 80 12.37 -9.55 -0.54
N VAL A 81 11.44 -10.39 -1.00
CA VAL A 81 11.27 -11.77 -0.53
C VAL A 81 12.52 -12.60 -0.86
N MET A 82 13.04 -12.50 -2.09
CA MET A 82 14.31 -13.16 -2.45
C MET A 82 15.48 -12.60 -1.64
N GLY A 83 15.56 -11.28 -1.46
CA GLY A 83 16.59 -10.64 -0.63
C GLY A 83 16.49 -11.02 0.85
N PHE A 84 15.27 -11.21 1.37
CA PHE A 84 15.03 -11.75 2.72
C PHE A 84 15.53 -13.19 2.82
N GLY A 85 15.24 -14.04 1.82
CA GLY A 85 15.76 -15.40 1.74
C GLY A 85 17.29 -15.45 1.76
N ILE A 86 17.97 -14.60 1.00
CA ILE A 86 19.44 -14.52 1.01
C ILE A 86 19.96 -14.10 2.39
N ARG A 87 19.37 -13.07 3.02
CA ARG A 87 19.73 -12.63 4.38
C ARG A 87 19.50 -13.73 5.43
N MET A 88 18.44 -14.50 5.28
CA MET A 88 18.16 -15.65 6.14
C MET A 88 19.26 -16.71 5.99
N VAL A 89 19.67 -17.04 4.76
CA VAL A 89 20.77 -17.98 4.51
C VAL A 89 22.07 -17.49 5.15
N MET A 90 22.41 -16.19 5.01
CA MET A 90 23.58 -15.61 5.68
C MET A 90 23.53 -15.82 7.20
N THR A 91 22.39 -15.53 7.82
CA THR A 91 22.20 -15.67 9.27
C THR A 91 22.26 -17.14 9.72
N ALA A 92 21.67 -18.06 8.94
CA ALA A 92 21.76 -19.49 9.22
C ALA A 92 23.21 -19.99 9.13
N CYS A 93 23.96 -19.54 8.12
CA CYS A 93 25.36 -19.92 7.95
C CYS A 93 26.25 -19.41 9.10
N SER A 94 25.99 -18.23 9.68
CA SER A 94 26.74 -17.80 10.88
C SER A 94 26.53 -18.65 12.12
N VAL A 95 25.45 -19.45 12.16
CA VAL A 95 25.10 -20.26 13.34
C VAL A 95 25.47 -21.72 13.15
N PHE A 96 25.41 -22.22 11.91
CA PHE A 96 25.68 -23.64 11.64
C PHE A 96 27.11 -23.92 11.17
N ILE A 97 27.83 -22.91 10.66
CA ILE A 97 29.19 -23.09 10.12
C ILE A 97 30.19 -22.44 11.08
N ASN A 98 31.02 -23.26 11.73
CA ASN A 98 31.97 -22.76 12.73
C ASN A 98 33.34 -22.41 12.11
N GLY A 99 33.61 -22.87 10.90
CA GLY A 99 34.83 -22.54 10.17
C GLY A 99 34.77 -21.11 9.61
N GLN A 100 35.57 -20.20 10.18
CA GLN A 100 35.62 -18.79 9.76
C GLN A 100 35.94 -18.62 8.27
N THR A 101 36.78 -19.50 7.70
CA THR A 101 37.09 -19.54 6.27
C THR A 101 35.85 -19.87 5.42
N TRP A 102 35.10 -20.90 5.79
CA TRP A 102 33.87 -21.31 5.09
C TRP A 102 32.76 -20.26 5.20
N VAL A 103 32.56 -19.68 6.38
CA VAL A 103 31.58 -18.60 6.59
C VAL A 103 31.91 -17.41 5.69
N SER A 104 33.19 -17.03 5.57
CA SER A 104 33.61 -15.89 4.76
C SER A 104 33.29 -16.04 3.26
N VAL A 105 33.45 -17.26 2.72
CA VAL A 105 33.10 -17.57 1.33
C VAL A 105 31.60 -17.46 1.10
N VAL A 106 30.79 -18.03 2.00
CA VAL A 106 29.33 -17.95 1.89
C VAL A 106 28.84 -16.52 2.00
N TYR A 107 29.40 -15.73 2.92
CA TYR A 107 29.06 -14.32 3.09
C TYR A 107 29.40 -13.49 1.85
N LEU A 108 30.54 -13.76 1.20
CA LEU A 108 30.92 -13.10 -0.04
C LEU A 108 29.94 -13.42 -1.18
N ILE A 109 29.63 -14.70 -1.38
CA ILE A 109 28.69 -15.15 -2.43
C ILE A 109 27.30 -14.57 -2.18
N ALA A 110 26.79 -14.67 -0.96
CA ALA A 110 25.47 -14.15 -0.61
C ALA A 110 25.38 -12.63 -0.74
N SER A 111 26.40 -11.90 -0.27
CA SER A 111 26.45 -10.43 -0.41
C SER A 111 26.57 -10.00 -1.87
N PHE A 112 27.31 -10.74 -2.69
CA PHE A 112 27.41 -10.50 -4.12
C PHE A 112 26.07 -10.75 -4.82
N LEU A 113 25.40 -11.88 -4.54
CA LEU A 113 24.07 -12.17 -5.06
C LEU A 113 23.06 -11.10 -4.66
N LEU A 114 23.15 -10.60 -3.44
CA LEU A 114 22.25 -9.56 -2.94
C LEU A 114 22.51 -8.21 -3.62
N ALA A 115 23.78 -7.79 -3.75
CA ALA A 115 24.13 -6.61 -4.52
C ALA A 115 23.70 -6.75 -5.99
N TYR A 116 23.97 -7.90 -6.63
CA TYR A 116 23.57 -8.21 -8.00
C TYR A 116 22.05 -8.19 -8.20
N LEU A 117 21.29 -8.72 -7.23
CA LEU A 117 19.84 -8.75 -7.28
C LEU A 117 19.23 -7.34 -7.25
N TYR A 118 19.82 -6.38 -6.53
CA TYR A 118 19.32 -4.99 -6.48
C TYR A 118 19.92 -4.08 -7.57
N LEU A 119 21.18 -4.27 -7.98
CA LEU A 119 21.84 -3.46 -9.02
C LEU A 119 21.52 -3.94 -10.44
N VAL A 120 21.57 -5.26 -10.68
CA VAL A 120 21.46 -5.84 -12.03
C VAL A 120 20.09 -6.43 -12.25
N VAL A 121 19.62 -7.38 -11.43
CA VAL A 121 18.31 -8.02 -11.68
C VAL A 121 17.15 -7.06 -11.44
N GLY A 122 17.21 -6.28 -10.37
CA GLY A 122 16.23 -5.26 -10.04
C GLY A 122 16.19 -4.13 -11.07
N HIS A 123 17.30 -3.85 -11.76
CA HIS A 123 17.34 -2.72 -12.69
C HIS A 123 17.17 -3.14 -14.16
N HIS A 124 17.89 -4.18 -14.59
CA HIS A 124 17.87 -4.69 -15.98
C HIS A 124 16.53 -5.33 -16.38
N LEU A 125 15.73 -5.73 -15.39
CA LEU A 125 14.41 -6.29 -15.60
C LEU A 125 13.28 -5.24 -15.38
N ALA A 126 13.61 -4.02 -14.91
CA ALA A 126 12.69 -2.94 -14.49
C ALA A 126 11.87 -3.17 -13.17
N TRP A 127 12.53 -3.66 -12.10
CA TRP A 127 11.92 -4.04 -10.82
C TRP A 127 12.63 -3.33 -9.67
N LEU A 128 12.58 -2.00 -9.63
CA LEU A 128 12.93 -1.29 -8.41
C LEU A 128 11.80 -1.56 -7.38
N PRO A 129 12.11 -2.17 -6.22
CA PRO A 129 11.07 -2.65 -5.32
C PRO A 129 10.24 -1.52 -4.70
N HIS A 130 10.84 -0.35 -4.44
CA HIS A 130 10.16 0.77 -3.80
C HIS A 130 9.74 1.84 -4.82
N LEU A 131 8.59 2.47 -4.57
CA LEU A 131 8.09 3.59 -5.38
C LEU A 131 9.02 4.82 -5.30
N HIS A 132 9.65 5.02 -4.14
CA HIS A 132 10.58 6.14 -3.92
C HIS A 132 12.01 5.78 -4.32
N ALA A 133 12.54 6.45 -5.35
CA ALA A 133 13.90 6.24 -5.86
C ALA A 133 14.98 6.37 -4.77
N THR A 134 14.82 7.31 -3.84
CA THR A 134 15.76 7.54 -2.73
C THR A 134 15.96 6.30 -1.87
N ILE A 135 14.89 5.54 -1.58
CA ILE A 135 15.01 4.32 -0.77
C ILE A 135 15.73 3.22 -1.52
N ASN A 136 15.50 3.11 -2.83
CA ASN A 136 16.22 2.16 -3.65
C ASN A 136 17.72 2.48 -3.66
N HIS A 137 18.11 3.75 -3.75
CA HIS A 137 19.52 4.15 -3.66
C HIS A 137 20.13 3.85 -2.28
N ILE A 138 19.41 4.11 -1.19
CA ILE A 138 19.86 3.80 0.17
C ILE A 138 20.06 2.28 0.33
N ARG A 139 19.12 1.46 -0.17
CA ARG A 139 19.26 0.00 -0.09
C ARG A 139 20.45 -0.51 -0.89
N VAL A 140 20.63 -0.05 -2.12
CA VAL A 140 21.82 -0.39 -2.90
C VAL A 140 23.10 0.03 -2.17
N ALA A 141 23.12 1.23 -1.57
CA ALA A 141 24.26 1.69 -0.77
C ALA A 141 24.58 0.73 0.38
N THR A 142 23.56 0.31 1.14
CA THR A 142 23.75 -0.63 2.25
C THR A 142 24.25 -2.00 1.79
N TYR A 143 23.78 -2.50 0.65
CA TYR A 143 24.22 -3.81 0.17
C TYR A 143 25.62 -3.75 -0.46
N SER A 144 25.99 -2.63 -1.06
CA SER A 144 27.36 -2.39 -1.53
C SER A 144 28.35 -2.28 -0.37
N SER A 145 27.98 -1.65 0.76
CA SER A 145 28.84 -1.62 1.95
C SER A 145 28.97 -3.00 2.61
N VAL A 146 27.90 -3.80 2.63
CA VAL A 146 27.95 -5.21 3.10
C VAL A 146 28.85 -6.06 2.20
N LEU A 147 28.80 -5.89 0.88
CA LEU A 147 29.70 -6.58 -0.04
C LEU A 147 31.16 -6.22 0.21
N TYR A 148 31.46 -4.94 0.46
CA TYR A 148 32.80 -4.50 0.83
C TYR A 148 33.28 -5.12 2.14
N ALA A 149 32.40 -5.17 3.15
CA ALA A 149 32.73 -5.83 4.42
C ALA A 149 32.97 -7.34 4.22
N ALA A 150 32.19 -8.02 3.38
CA ALA A 150 32.38 -9.43 3.07
C ALA A 150 33.70 -9.70 2.32
N LEU A 151 34.12 -8.79 1.44
CA LEU A 151 35.43 -8.84 0.76
C LEU A 151 36.60 -8.69 1.75
N LEU A 152 36.50 -7.78 2.71
CA LEU A 152 37.52 -7.67 3.76
C LEU A 152 37.49 -8.88 4.71
N PHE A 153 36.31 -9.43 4.98
CA PHE A 153 36.17 -10.60 5.85
C PHE A 153 36.84 -11.85 5.27
N ILE A 154 36.74 -12.09 3.96
CA ILE A 154 37.46 -13.21 3.32
C ILE A 154 38.98 -12.98 3.33
N ILE A 155 39.44 -11.75 3.11
CA ILE A 155 40.87 -11.41 3.17
C ILE A 155 41.39 -11.63 4.60
N LEU A 156 40.62 -11.23 5.61
CA LEU A 156 40.94 -11.46 7.01
C LEU A 156 40.95 -12.95 7.37
N ALA A 157 39.99 -13.73 6.87
CA ALA A 157 39.87 -15.15 7.18
C ALA A 157 40.99 -16.01 6.57
N TYR A 158 41.47 -15.66 5.38
CA TYR A 158 42.56 -16.38 4.71
C TYR A 158 43.95 -15.81 5.00
N ALA A 159 44.03 -14.54 5.44
CA ALA A 159 45.27 -13.83 5.80
C ALA A 159 46.46 -14.13 4.86
N PRO A 160 46.31 -13.86 3.55
CA PRO A 160 47.31 -14.27 2.56
C PRO A 160 48.66 -13.59 2.83
N GLY A 161 49.72 -14.39 2.98
CA GLY A 161 51.09 -13.89 3.14
C GLY A 161 51.47 -13.47 4.56
N VAL A 162 50.66 -13.81 5.59
CA VAL A 162 50.96 -13.56 7.00
C VAL A 162 51.40 -14.87 7.66
N ASP A 163 52.50 -14.86 8.43
CA ASP A 163 52.89 -16.02 9.23
C ASP A 163 51.98 -16.14 10.46
N GLN A 164 51.11 -17.16 10.45
CA GLN A 164 50.17 -17.41 11.55
C GLN A 164 50.87 -17.78 12.87
N ASN A 165 52.16 -18.16 12.82
CA ASN A 165 52.93 -18.48 14.01
C ASN A 165 53.47 -17.24 14.74
N ASN A 166 53.48 -16.08 14.07
CA ASN A 166 53.94 -14.82 14.65
C ASN A 166 52.75 -13.97 15.15
N PRO A 167 52.46 -13.93 16.46
CA PRO A 167 51.27 -13.25 16.98
C PRO A 167 51.29 -11.73 16.72
N LYS A 168 52.46 -11.13 16.56
CA LYS A 168 52.59 -9.70 16.27
C LYS A 168 52.13 -9.37 14.85
N GLU A 169 52.53 -10.16 13.86
CA GLU A 169 52.13 -9.98 12.47
C GLU A 169 50.63 -10.19 12.27
N VAL A 170 50.06 -11.20 12.92
CA VAL A 170 48.60 -11.45 12.90
C VAL A 170 47.82 -10.27 13.50
N SER A 171 48.29 -9.73 14.63
CA SER A 171 47.66 -8.57 15.26
C SER A 171 47.77 -7.30 14.39
N ASP A 172 48.93 -7.06 13.79
CA ASP A 172 49.14 -5.89 12.93
C ASP A 172 48.26 -5.98 11.67
N PHE A 173 48.16 -7.17 11.06
CA PHE A 173 47.28 -7.41 9.93
C PHE A 173 45.79 -7.20 10.26
N SER A 174 45.34 -7.69 11.43
CA SER A 174 43.96 -7.49 11.89
C SER A 174 43.63 -6.01 12.14
N ASN A 175 44.57 -5.25 12.71
CA ASN A 175 44.43 -3.81 12.93
C ASN A 175 44.31 -3.03 11.60
N ILE A 176 45.12 -3.40 10.61
CA ILE A 176 45.05 -2.81 9.26
C ILE A 176 43.70 -3.12 8.62
N MET A 177 43.24 -4.37 8.65
CA MET A 177 41.92 -4.73 8.09
C MET A 177 40.78 -4.00 8.77
N THR A 178 40.82 -3.86 10.10
CA THR A 178 39.81 -3.12 10.86
C THR A 178 39.78 -1.65 10.45
N THR A 179 40.96 -1.04 10.26
CA THR A 179 41.07 0.35 9.82
C THR A 179 40.52 0.53 8.39
N LEU A 180 40.85 -0.39 7.48
CA LEU A 180 40.32 -0.39 6.12
C LEU A 180 38.81 -0.57 6.09
N LEU A 181 38.25 -1.43 6.95
CA LEU A 181 36.81 -1.61 7.06
C LEU A 181 36.13 -0.28 7.37
N TRP A 182 36.54 0.41 8.44
CA TRP A 182 35.94 1.70 8.81
C TRP A 182 36.16 2.79 7.77
N ALA A 183 37.36 2.85 7.16
CA ALA A 183 37.67 3.85 6.15
C ALA A 183 36.88 3.64 4.84
N GLY A 184 36.68 2.38 4.43
CA GLY A 184 36.05 2.03 3.15
C GLY A 184 34.54 1.79 3.21
N PHE A 185 33.96 1.61 4.41
CA PHE A 185 32.54 1.28 4.56
C PHE A 185 31.59 2.32 3.94
N VAL A 186 31.80 3.60 4.25
CA VAL A 186 30.96 4.70 3.73
C VAL A 186 31.24 4.98 2.25
N PRO A 187 32.51 5.09 1.79
CA PRO A 187 32.80 5.26 0.37
C PRO A 187 32.24 4.15 -0.52
N ALA A 188 32.30 2.89 -0.09
CA ALA A 188 31.74 1.76 -0.83
C ALA A 188 30.21 1.88 -0.97
N GLY A 189 29.52 2.30 0.09
CA GLY A 189 28.08 2.56 0.04
C GLY A 189 27.72 3.71 -0.91
N LEU A 190 28.47 4.82 -0.86
CA LEU A 190 28.28 5.96 -1.76
C LEU A 190 28.51 5.58 -3.23
N ALA A 191 29.55 4.78 -3.51
CA ALA A 191 29.80 4.27 -4.86
C ALA A 191 28.62 3.44 -5.39
N GLY A 192 28.03 2.58 -4.54
CA GLY A 192 26.81 1.83 -4.86
C GLY A 192 25.60 2.74 -5.14
N ALA A 193 25.40 3.77 -4.32
CA ALA A 193 24.33 4.76 -4.52
C ALA A 193 24.49 5.53 -5.84
N ILE A 194 25.71 5.98 -6.15
CA ILE A 194 26.02 6.71 -7.39
C ILE A 194 25.79 5.81 -8.61
N ALA A 195 26.25 4.55 -8.56
CA ALA A 195 26.00 3.58 -9.63
C ALA A 195 24.50 3.38 -9.88
N SER A 196 23.70 3.26 -8.80
CA SER A 196 22.24 3.16 -8.88
C SER A 196 21.60 4.42 -9.48
N TYR A 197 22.08 5.61 -9.10
CA TYR A 197 21.59 6.88 -9.61
C TYR A 197 21.88 7.06 -11.10
N LEU A 198 23.14 6.91 -11.52
CA LEU A 198 23.56 7.05 -12.92
C LEU A 198 22.81 6.09 -13.84
N HIS A 199 22.60 4.86 -13.39
CA HIS A 199 21.90 3.85 -14.18
C HIS A 199 20.40 4.15 -14.28
N THR A 200 19.77 4.69 -13.23
CA THR A 200 18.37 5.14 -13.26
C THR A 200 18.19 6.30 -14.23
N GLN A 201 19.13 7.25 -14.26
CA GLN A 201 19.13 8.36 -15.23
C GLN A 201 19.30 7.85 -16.67
N TYR A 202 20.22 6.91 -16.90
CA TYR A 202 20.43 6.29 -18.21
C TYR A 202 19.17 5.59 -18.74
N TRP A 203 18.50 4.83 -17.87
CA TRP A 203 17.24 4.16 -18.22
C TRP A 203 16.08 5.13 -18.47
N ALA A 204 15.94 6.17 -17.65
CA ALA A 204 14.92 7.20 -17.85
C ALA A 204 15.06 7.84 -19.24
N VAL A 205 16.28 8.20 -19.65
CA VAL A 205 16.55 8.77 -20.98
C VAL A 205 16.31 7.75 -22.09
N THR A 206 16.70 6.49 -21.91
CA THR A 206 16.59 5.44 -22.93
C THR A 206 15.14 4.98 -23.16
N VAL A 207 14.29 5.00 -22.12
CA VAL A 207 12.88 4.59 -22.19
C VAL A 207 12.00 5.76 -22.66
N VAL A 208 12.22 6.98 -22.14
CA VAL A 208 11.47 8.18 -22.59
C VAL A 208 11.83 8.55 -24.03
N GLY A 209 13.05 8.25 -24.49
CA GLY A 209 13.45 8.42 -25.90
C GLY A 209 12.69 7.51 -26.90
N LYS A 210 11.84 6.60 -26.43
CA LYS A 210 10.98 5.72 -27.24
C LYS A 210 9.50 6.07 -27.12
N GLU A 211 9.15 7.34 -26.98
CA GLU A 211 7.76 7.80 -27.03
C GLU A 211 7.14 7.51 -28.41
N ALA A 212 6.09 6.69 -28.43
CA ALA A 212 5.23 6.50 -29.59
C ALA A 212 4.29 7.71 -29.72
N GLY A 213 4.10 8.22 -30.93
CA GLY A 213 3.17 9.31 -31.20
C GLY A 213 1.72 8.97 -30.77
N PRO A 214 0.90 9.99 -30.48
CA PRO A 214 -0.40 9.87 -29.79
C PRO A 214 -1.46 8.99 -30.48
N GLU A 215 -1.24 8.53 -31.72
CA GLU A 215 -2.22 7.76 -32.51
C GLU A 215 -1.89 6.27 -32.70
N VAL A 216 -0.76 5.78 -32.18
CA VAL A 216 -0.36 4.38 -32.42
C VAL A 216 -1.04 3.44 -31.42
N LYS A 217 -1.93 2.57 -31.93
CA LYS A 217 -2.56 1.51 -31.13
C LYS A 217 -1.50 0.65 -30.43
N LEU A 218 -1.62 0.50 -29.10
CA LEU A 218 -0.65 -0.14 -28.18
C LEU A 218 -0.11 -1.50 -28.67
N LYS A 219 -0.95 -2.30 -29.37
CA LYS A 219 -0.58 -3.60 -29.96
C LYS A 219 0.49 -3.55 -31.06
N LYS A 220 0.76 -2.38 -31.67
CA LYS A 220 1.75 -2.20 -32.75
C LYS A 220 3.07 -1.60 -32.30
N ILE A 221 3.20 -1.20 -31.03
CA ILE A 221 4.37 -0.45 -30.53
C ILE A 221 5.56 -1.39 -30.28
N HIS A 222 5.33 -2.61 -29.81
CA HIS A 222 6.39 -3.61 -29.63
C HIS A 222 5.83 -5.03 -29.78
N PRO A 223 6.34 -5.85 -30.73
CA PRO A 223 6.06 -7.28 -30.71
C PRO A 223 6.76 -7.89 -29.49
N PHE A 224 5.98 -8.39 -28.54
CA PHE A 224 6.50 -9.04 -27.33
C PHE A 224 7.05 -10.42 -27.70
N THR A 225 8.37 -10.58 -27.64
CA THR A 225 9.07 -11.82 -28.03
C THR A 225 9.29 -12.76 -26.85
N ASP A 226 9.19 -12.25 -25.62
CA ASP A 226 9.48 -12.97 -24.38
C ASP A 226 8.30 -12.79 -23.39
N PRO A 227 7.81 -13.87 -22.74
CA PRO A 227 6.83 -13.81 -21.65
C PRO A 227 7.13 -12.74 -20.59
N ARG A 228 8.41 -12.43 -20.35
CA ARG A 228 8.84 -11.39 -19.40
C ARG A 228 8.45 -9.97 -19.85
N GLN A 229 8.40 -9.70 -21.16
CA GLN A 229 8.00 -8.40 -21.68
C GLN A 229 6.48 -8.19 -21.59
N VAL A 230 5.70 -9.27 -21.72
CA VAL A 230 4.25 -9.27 -21.49
C VAL A 230 3.94 -9.02 -20.01
N GLU A 231 4.72 -9.61 -19.11
CA GLU A 231 4.64 -9.35 -17.67
C GLU A 231 4.91 -7.85 -17.37
N ILE A 232 5.98 -7.27 -17.93
CA ILE A 232 6.31 -5.84 -17.82
C ILE A 232 5.17 -4.95 -18.36
N ALA A 233 4.61 -5.27 -19.53
CA ALA A 233 3.51 -4.53 -20.12
C ALA A 233 2.22 -4.62 -19.29
N SER A 234 1.89 -5.80 -18.76
CA SER A 234 0.73 -6.01 -17.88
C SER A 234 0.85 -5.21 -16.57
N ARG A 235 2.08 -4.98 -16.11
CA ARG A 235 2.39 -4.18 -14.92
C ARG A 235 2.37 -2.68 -15.20
N CYS A 236 2.81 -2.25 -16.38
CA CYS A 236 2.55 -0.89 -16.85
C CYS A 236 1.05 -0.64 -16.98
N CYS A 237 0.26 -1.62 -17.44
CA CYS A 237 -1.21 -1.53 -17.46
C CYS A 237 -1.82 -1.51 -16.04
N ARG A 238 -1.20 -2.17 -15.05
CA ARG A 238 -1.62 -2.09 -13.63
C ARG A 238 -1.23 -0.77 -12.98
N GLN A 239 -0.04 -0.27 -13.27
CA GLN A 239 0.41 1.07 -12.88
C GLN A 239 -0.52 2.12 -13.53
N TYR A 240 -0.92 1.88 -14.78
CA TYR A 240 -1.87 2.69 -15.52
C TYR A 240 -3.27 2.59 -14.93
N SER A 241 -3.77 1.40 -14.58
CA SER A 241 -5.09 1.27 -13.92
C SER A 241 -5.10 1.93 -12.54
N SER A 242 -4.05 1.75 -11.73
CA SER A 242 -3.86 2.47 -10.48
C SER A 242 -3.72 3.98 -10.70
N PHE A 243 -3.06 4.43 -11.76
CA PHE A 243 -2.96 5.85 -12.13
C PHE A 243 -4.33 6.42 -12.53
N LEU A 244 -5.10 5.70 -13.35
CA LEU A 244 -6.45 6.08 -13.74
C LEU A 244 -7.37 6.23 -12.52
N ILE A 245 -7.25 5.31 -11.56
CA ILE A 245 -8.05 5.28 -10.33
C ILE A 245 -7.60 6.37 -9.34
N ASP A 246 -6.32 6.42 -8.98
CA ASP A 246 -5.81 7.22 -7.85
C ASP A 246 -5.36 8.63 -8.26
N VAL A 247 -4.92 8.84 -9.51
CA VAL A 247 -4.42 10.15 -9.99
C VAL A 247 -5.45 10.85 -10.87
N GLN A 248 -5.99 10.17 -11.87
CA GLN A 248 -6.97 10.77 -12.79
C GLN A 248 -8.38 10.80 -12.18
N GLY A 249 -8.65 10.00 -11.14
CA GLY A 249 -9.98 9.89 -10.52
C GLY A 249 -11.01 9.19 -11.40
N SER A 250 -10.58 8.57 -12.50
CA SER A 250 -11.43 7.83 -13.44
C SER A 250 -11.56 6.38 -12.99
N TYR A 251 -12.37 6.17 -11.93
CA TYR A 251 -12.48 4.88 -11.26
C TYR A 251 -12.96 3.74 -12.17
N GLN A 252 -13.97 4.00 -13.01
CA GLN A 252 -14.57 2.99 -13.87
C GLN A 252 -13.64 2.52 -15.00
N THR A 253 -12.87 3.43 -15.59
CA THR A 253 -11.93 3.09 -16.68
C THR A 253 -10.74 2.30 -16.16
N GLY A 254 -10.19 2.69 -15.00
CA GLY A 254 -9.11 1.91 -14.38
C GLY A 254 -9.57 0.53 -13.91
N TYR A 255 -10.80 0.40 -13.40
CA TYR A 255 -11.35 -0.92 -13.05
C TYR A 255 -11.58 -1.82 -14.27
N ALA A 256 -12.02 -1.25 -15.40
CA ALA A 256 -12.17 -2.00 -16.66
C ALA A 256 -10.83 -2.59 -17.14
N GLU A 257 -9.75 -1.80 -17.08
CA GLU A 257 -8.39 -2.27 -17.40
C GLU A 257 -7.90 -3.34 -16.41
N LEU A 258 -8.25 -3.23 -15.13
CA LEU A 258 -7.93 -4.26 -14.12
C LEU A 258 -8.66 -5.58 -14.39
N MET A 259 -9.89 -5.53 -14.89
CA MET A 259 -10.63 -6.73 -15.33
C MET A 259 -10.03 -7.37 -16.58
N VAL A 260 -9.45 -6.58 -17.48
CA VAL A 260 -8.67 -7.08 -18.62
C VAL A 260 -7.41 -7.78 -18.12
N ALA A 261 -6.71 -7.21 -17.14
CA ALA A 261 -5.55 -7.85 -16.51
C ALA A 261 -5.90 -9.15 -15.79
N LYS A 262 -7.06 -9.22 -15.11
CA LYS A 262 -7.58 -10.44 -14.46
C LYS A 262 -7.87 -11.58 -15.45
N LYS A 263 -8.22 -11.25 -16.70
CA LYS A 263 -8.47 -12.21 -17.79
C LYS A 263 -7.20 -12.64 -18.53
N GLY A 264 -6.04 -12.07 -18.21
CA GLY A 264 -4.75 -12.43 -18.80
C GLY A 264 -4.31 -13.86 -18.47
N SER A 265 -3.45 -14.43 -19.32
CA SER A 265 -2.91 -15.79 -19.13
C SER A 265 -1.96 -15.83 -17.94
N ASN A 266 -2.29 -16.65 -16.93
CA ASN A 266 -1.49 -17.00 -15.75
C ASN A 266 -0.80 -15.84 -15.00
N PRO A 267 -1.56 -14.97 -14.31
CA PRO A 267 -0.97 -13.98 -13.40
C PRO A 267 -0.24 -14.69 -12.25
N SER A 268 0.92 -14.16 -11.88
CA SER A 268 1.72 -14.61 -10.74
C SER A 268 0.91 -14.50 -9.43
N LEU A 269 1.29 -15.25 -8.39
CA LEU A 269 0.59 -15.24 -7.10
C LEU A 269 0.52 -13.83 -6.50
N LEU A 270 1.56 -13.02 -6.70
CA LEU A 270 1.59 -11.63 -6.30
C LEU A 270 0.59 -10.77 -7.08
N GLU A 271 0.49 -10.96 -8.39
CA GLU A 271 -0.47 -10.23 -9.22
C GLU A 271 -1.91 -10.58 -8.86
N ARG A 272 -2.17 -11.86 -8.54
CA ARG A 272 -3.46 -12.29 -8.01
C ARG A 272 -3.78 -11.62 -6.68
N PHE A 273 -2.79 -11.51 -5.79
CA PHE A 273 -2.95 -10.80 -4.51
C PHE A 273 -3.23 -9.30 -4.71
N CYS A 274 -2.47 -8.64 -5.58
CA CYS A 274 -2.69 -7.24 -5.96
C CYS A 274 -4.09 -6.99 -6.54
N ILE A 275 -4.53 -7.85 -7.47
CA ILE A 275 -5.88 -7.81 -8.04
C ILE A 275 -6.91 -8.04 -6.93
N PHE A 276 -6.69 -9.01 -6.04
CA PHE A 276 -7.57 -9.30 -4.92
C PHE A 276 -7.73 -8.12 -3.98
N ILE A 277 -6.65 -7.44 -3.58
CA ILE A 277 -6.74 -6.25 -2.72
C ILE A 277 -7.58 -5.14 -3.38
N ARG A 278 -7.38 -4.90 -4.68
CA ARG A 278 -8.19 -3.91 -5.41
C ARG A 278 -9.65 -4.34 -5.60
N ASP A 279 -9.91 -5.63 -5.78
CA ASP A 279 -11.25 -6.21 -5.82
C ASP A 279 -11.94 -6.07 -4.44
N GLN A 280 -11.19 -6.24 -3.34
CA GLN A 280 -11.65 -6.00 -1.98
C GLN A 280 -11.94 -4.52 -1.73
N GLU A 281 -11.05 -3.60 -2.11
CA GLU A 281 -11.29 -2.16 -2.02
C GLU A 281 -12.51 -1.72 -2.85
N HIS A 282 -12.70 -2.28 -4.05
CA HIS A 282 -13.87 -2.04 -4.88
C HIS A 282 -15.14 -2.57 -4.21
N THR A 283 -15.09 -3.79 -3.70
CA THR A 283 -16.21 -4.41 -2.97
C THR A 283 -16.55 -3.61 -1.71
N GLN A 284 -15.55 -3.09 -0.99
CA GLN A 284 -15.72 -2.26 0.20
C GLN A 284 -16.26 -0.87 -0.12
N LYS A 285 -15.79 -0.21 -1.19
CA LYS A 285 -16.32 1.08 -1.64
C LYS A 285 -17.74 0.95 -2.18
N SER A 286 -18.04 -0.12 -2.92
CA SER A 286 -19.39 -0.38 -3.42
C SER A 286 -20.35 -0.83 -2.32
N SER A 287 -19.87 -1.58 -1.31
CA SER A 287 -20.66 -1.89 -0.12
C SER A 287 -20.89 -0.66 0.75
N ALA A 288 -19.88 0.21 0.94
CA ALA A 288 -20.05 1.49 1.65
C ALA A 288 -21.04 2.43 0.94
N ALA A 289 -21.12 2.41 -0.39
CA ALA A 289 -22.12 3.15 -1.16
C ALA A 289 -23.54 2.55 -1.06
N THR A 290 -23.66 1.27 -0.67
CA THR A 290 -24.95 0.53 -0.60
C THR A 290 -25.46 0.39 0.84
N SER A 291 -24.57 0.45 1.84
CA SER A 291 -24.89 0.26 3.25
C SER A 291 -25.12 1.60 3.94
N GLY A 292 -26.33 2.14 3.74
CA GLY A 292 -26.82 3.30 4.49
C GLY A 292 -27.15 3.03 5.96
N ASP A 293 -27.03 1.80 6.47
CA ASP A 293 -27.32 1.51 7.87
C ASP A 293 -26.67 0.19 8.33
N ASN A 294 -26.04 0.25 9.52
CA ASN A 294 -25.66 -0.84 10.44
C ASN A 294 -24.93 -2.09 9.88
N GLY A 295 -23.64 -2.23 10.20
CA GLY A 295 -23.04 -3.57 10.13
C GLY A 295 -21.54 -3.79 10.36
N SER A 296 -20.68 -2.77 10.33
CA SER A 296 -19.30 -2.81 10.88
C SER A 296 -18.64 -1.48 10.61
N VAL A 297 -18.37 -0.70 11.65
CA VAL A 297 -17.62 0.55 11.52
C VAL A 297 -16.17 0.19 11.22
N ASP A 298 -15.80 0.26 9.94
CA ASP A 298 -14.43 0.14 9.48
C ASP A 298 -13.63 1.37 9.94
N LEU A 299 -12.36 1.18 10.32
CA LEU A 299 -11.51 2.24 10.86
C LEU A 299 -11.39 3.44 9.91
N VAL A 300 -11.43 3.17 8.60
CA VAL A 300 -11.39 4.18 7.55
C VAL A 300 -12.67 5.02 7.55
N SER A 301 -13.85 4.39 7.68
CA SER A 301 -15.13 5.10 7.82
C SER A 301 -15.17 5.97 9.08
N TYR A 302 -14.57 5.51 10.17
CA TYR A 302 -14.42 6.29 11.40
C TYR A 302 -13.47 7.48 11.22
N VAL A 303 -12.35 7.31 10.51
CA VAL A 303 -11.39 8.39 10.22
C VAL A 303 -11.99 9.43 9.28
N GLU A 304 -12.74 9.01 8.26
CA GLU A 304 -13.48 9.92 7.37
C GLU A 304 -14.59 10.66 8.11
N PHE A 305 -15.35 9.95 8.96
CA PHE A 305 -16.33 10.56 9.86
C PHE A 305 -15.68 11.60 10.80
N GLN A 306 -14.53 11.27 11.39
CA GLN A 306 -13.81 12.17 12.29
C GLN A 306 -13.16 13.34 11.55
N ARG A 307 -12.77 13.17 10.27
CA ARG A 307 -12.33 14.27 9.39
C ARG A 307 -13.51 15.17 9.02
N GLY A 308 -14.67 14.59 8.71
CA GLY A 308 -15.92 15.30 8.46
C GLY A 308 -16.37 16.11 9.68
N CYS A 309 -16.28 15.54 10.88
CA CYS A 309 -16.58 16.24 12.13
C CYS A 309 -15.63 17.42 12.39
N ARG A 310 -14.32 17.26 12.18
CA ARG A 310 -13.35 18.35 12.34
C ARG A 310 -13.59 19.50 11.37
N LEU A 311 -13.87 19.18 10.10
CA LEU A 311 -14.22 20.18 9.10
C LEU A 311 -15.55 20.87 9.45
N ALA A 312 -16.54 20.11 9.93
CA ALA A 312 -17.82 20.63 10.37
C ALA A 312 -17.71 21.60 11.57
N ILE A 313 -16.78 21.34 12.49
CA ILE A 313 -16.50 22.24 13.62
C ILE A 313 -15.85 23.54 13.11
N HIS A 314 -14.79 23.45 12.30
CA HIS A 314 -14.10 24.62 11.77
C HIS A 314 -15.04 25.53 10.95
N MET A 315 -15.86 24.96 10.08
CA MET A 315 -16.79 25.73 9.27
C MET A 315 -17.96 26.30 10.09
N HIS A 316 -18.34 25.65 11.20
CA HIS A 316 -19.34 26.21 12.13
C HIS A 316 -18.75 27.39 12.91
N GLU A 317 -17.49 27.28 13.33
CA GLU A 317 -16.73 28.38 13.92
C GLU A 317 -16.65 29.57 12.96
N ASP A 318 -16.31 29.33 11.68
CA ASP A 318 -16.28 30.37 10.64
C ASP A 318 -17.64 31.04 10.44
N ALA A 319 -18.75 30.27 10.44
CA ALA A 319 -20.10 30.81 10.33
C ALA A 319 -20.50 31.65 11.56
N LEU A 320 -20.11 31.23 12.77
CA LEU A 320 -20.34 31.98 14.00
C LEU A 320 -19.51 33.28 14.03
N LEU A 321 -18.28 33.25 13.55
CA LEU A 321 -17.42 34.43 13.41
C LEU A 321 -17.96 35.41 12.35
N ALA A 322 -18.48 34.91 11.23
CA ALA A 322 -19.15 35.73 10.21
C ALA A 322 -20.42 36.40 10.76
N ARG A 323 -21.20 35.67 11.56
CA ARG A 323 -22.38 36.23 12.23
C ARG A 323 -22.01 37.27 13.28
N ARG A 324 -20.97 37.01 14.07
CA ARG A 324 -20.45 37.97 15.07
C ARG A 324 -19.98 39.27 14.41
N THR A 325 -19.19 39.17 13.35
CA THR A 325 -18.68 40.34 12.61
C THR A 325 -19.79 41.18 11.99
N PHE A 326 -20.89 40.56 11.54
CA PHE A 326 -22.09 41.26 11.10
C PHE A 326 -22.75 42.06 12.26
N TRP A 327 -22.91 41.46 13.43
CA TRP A 327 -23.48 42.16 14.59
C TRP A 327 -22.55 43.26 15.13
N GLU A 328 -21.24 43.04 15.11
CA GLU A 328 -20.25 44.07 15.46
C GLU A 328 -20.31 45.26 14.48
N THR A 329 -20.55 45.02 13.19
CA THR A 329 -20.70 46.12 12.22
C THR A 329 -21.94 46.97 12.49
N LEU A 330 -23.02 46.38 13.01
CA LEU A 330 -24.25 47.09 13.39
C LEU A 330 -24.11 47.93 14.68
N LEU A 331 -23.08 47.70 15.50
CA LEU A 331 -22.84 48.45 16.73
C LEU A 331 -22.12 49.79 16.50
N HIS A 332 -21.66 50.07 15.28
CA HIS A 332 -21.00 51.33 14.95
C HIS A 332 -22.01 52.42 14.52
N ALA A 333 -21.79 53.65 14.96
CA ALA A 333 -22.71 54.77 14.71
C ALA A 333 -22.86 55.17 13.22
N ASN A 334 -21.87 54.84 12.37
CA ASN A 334 -21.89 55.11 10.93
C ASN A 334 -21.58 53.82 10.16
N VAL A 335 -22.62 53.14 9.68
CA VAL A 335 -22.49 51.90 8.89
C VAL A 335 -22.81 52.18 7.43
N THR A 336 -21.87 51.89 6.54
CA THR A 336 -22.13 51.95 5.09
C THR A 336 -22.85 50.69 4.63
N PHE A 337 -23.92 50.86 3.85
CA PHE A 337 -24.75 49.75 3.36
C PHE A 337 -23.93 48.65 2.65
N ASP A 338 -22.89 49.04 1.91
CA ASP A 338 -21.98 48.12 1.22
C ASP A 338 -21.19 47.19 2.17
N LYS A 339 -20.85 47.65 3.39
CA LYS A 339 -20.21 46.78 4.40
C LYS A 339 -21.20 45.75 4.93
N LEU A 340 -22.46 46.14 5.09
CA LEU A 340 -23.54 45.26 5.56
C LEU A 340 -23.83 44.16 4.53
N THR A 341 -23.97 44.54 3.25
CA THR A 341 -24.22 43.61 2.14
C THR A 341 -23.10 42.58 1.99
N ARG A 342 -21.83 43.01 2.14
CA ARG A 342 -20.68 42.09 2.10
C ARG A 342 -20.61 41.14 3.30
N ALA A 343 -21.06 41.56 4.47
CA ALA A 343 -21.12 40.70 5.65
C ALA A 343 -22.23 39.64 5.51
N VAL A 344 -23.40 40.02 4.99
CA VAL A 344 -24.50 39.08 4.70
C VAL A 344 -24.11 38.06 3.62
N ALA A 345 -23.47 38.50 2.54
CA ALA A 345 -23.01 37.60 1.47
C ALA A 345 -22.03 36.53 1.98
N ARG A 346 -21.17 36.85 2.95
CA ARG A 346 -20.27 35.85 3.57
C ARG A 346 -21.05 34.81 4.38
N ILE A 347 -22.08 35.22 5.10
CA ILE A 347 -22.95 34.30 5.84
C ILE A 347 -23.65 33.34 4.87
N GLU A 348 -24.20 33.85 3.76
CA GLU A 348 -24.87 33.03 2.74
C GLU A 348 -23.95 31.95 2.14
N VAL A 349 -22.71 32.31 1.75
CA VAL A 349 -21.74 31.37 1.18
C VAL A 349 -21.36 30.27 2.18
N THR A 350 -21.20 30.61 3.47
CA THR A 350 -20.84 29.63 4.51
C THR A 350 -21.97 28.65 4.85
N VAL A 351 -23.24 29.04 4.68
CA VAL A 351 -24.40 28.18 4.99
C VAL A 351 -24.73 27.25 3.82
N LEU A 352 -24.68 27.77 2.58
CA LEU A 352 -24.98 27.00 1.36
C LEU A 352 -23.93 25.93 1.05
N SER A 353 -22.66 26.18 1.36
CA SER A 353 -21.56 25.25 1.09
C SER A 353 -21.65 23.94 1.88
N ARG A 354 -22.39 23.91 3.00
CA ARG A 354 -22.53 22.74 3.87
C ARG A 354 -23.83 21.97 3.69
N HIS A 355 -24.91 22.62 3.25
CA HIS A 355 -26.26 22.04 3.25
C HIS A 355 -26.93 22.05 1.87
N SER A 356 -26.14 22.15 0.80
CA SER A 356 -26.64 22.05 -0.58
C SER A 356 -27.34 20.72 -0.89
N SER A 357 -27.11 19.68 -0.08
CA SER A 357 -27.76 18.38 -0.19
C SER A 357 -28.97 18.19 0.74
N SER A 358 -29.27 19.13 1.66
CA SER A 358 -30.35 18.95 2.63
C SER A 358 -31.61 19.72 2.21
N VAL A 359 -32.65 18.98 1.80
CA VAL A 359 -33.94 19.52 1.36
C VAL A 359 -34.53 20.53 2.37
N LYS A 360 -34.51 20.19 3.67
CA LYS A 360 -35.05 21.05 4.75
C LYS A 360 -34.31 22.38 4.90
N VAL A 361 -33.00 22.40 4.67
CA VAL A 361 -32.19 23.62 4.78
C VAL A 361 -32.38 24.52 3.57
N LEU A 362 -32.48 23.94 2.37
CA LEU A 362 -32.84 24.67 1.15
C LEU A 362 -34.22 25.31 1.26
N GLN A 363 -35.22 24.60 1.81
CA GLN A 363 -36.57 25.15 2.05
C GLN A 363 -36.57 26.32 3.05
N LEU A 364 -35.77 26.25 4.12
CA LEU A 364 -35.61 27.35 5.08
C LEU A 364 -34.88 28.54 4.44
N TYR A 365 -33.91 28.28 3.57
CA TYR A 365 -33.22 29.31 2.80
C TYR A 365 -34.15 30.01 1.81
N VAL A 366 -35.02 29.27 1.11
CA VAL A 366 -36.07 29.85 0.24
C VAL A 366 -36.99 30.78 1.03
N LYS A 367 -37.43 30.38 2.23
CA LYS A 367 -38.24 31.24 3.12
C LYS A 367 -37.48 32.50 3.57
N PHE A 368 -36.17 32.40 3.81
CA PHE A 368 -35.33 33.56 4.11
C PHE A 368 -35.20 34.50 2.91
N LEU A 369 -35.00 33.96 1.70
CA LEU A 369 -34.90 34.74 0.47
C LEU A 369 -36.20 35.51 0.16
N GLN A 370 -37.36 34.91 0.43
CA GLN A 370 -38.66 35.55 0.25
C GLN A 370 -38.97 36.56 1.36
N GLY A 371 -38.76 36.19 2.63
CA GLY A 371 -39.20 37.00 3.76
C GLY A 371 -38.24 38.12 4.18
N VAL A 372 -36.93 37.94 3.97
CA VAL A 372 -35.90 38.87 4.46
C VAL A 372 -35.21 39.60 3.32
N ARG A 373 -34.78 38.88 2.28
CA ARG A 373 -34.06 39.46 1.14
C ARG A 373 -34.99 40.00 0.03
N ASN A 374 -36.24 39.56 0.04
CA ASN A 374 -37.28 39.92 -0.93
C ASN A 374 -36.84 39.66 -2.40
N ASP A 375 -36.18 38.52 -2.63
CA ASP A 375 -35.66 38.09 -3.94
C ASP A 375 -36.43 36.85 -4.45
N PRO A 376 -37.54 37.04 -5.19
CA PRO A 376 -38.41 35.94 -5.61
C PRO A 376 -37.77 35.04 -6.69
N TRP A 377 -36.84 35.58 -7.48
CA TRP A 377 -36.21 34.86 -8.59
C TRP A 377 -35.20 33.83 -8.08
N SER A 378 -34.34 34.24 -7.14
CA SER A 378 -33.42 33.30 -6.49
C SER A 378 -34.17 32.29 -5.63
N ALA A 379 -35.23 32.72 -4.94
CA ALA A 379 -36.06 31.82 -4.14
C ALA A 379 -36.71 30.72 -5.00
N ALA A 380 -37.25 31.07 -6.18
CA ALA A 380 -37.82 30.09 -7.10
C ALA A 380 -36.78 29.08 -7.60
N ARG A 381 -35.56 29.53 -7.92
CA ARG A 381 -34.47 28.66 -8.36
C ARG A 381 -34.08 27.64 -7.28
N TRP A 382 -33.92 28.08 -6.04
CA TRP A 382 -33.55 27.18 -4.93
C TRP A 382 -34.71 26.30 -4.47
N ALA A 383 -35.96 26.73 -4.67
CA ALA A 383 -37.14 25.89 -4.45
C ALA A 383 -37.19 24.72 -5.44
N ALA A 384 -36.94 24.99 -6.72
CA ALA A 384 -36.88 23.94 -7.75
C ALA A 384 -35.74 22.93 -7.48
N GLU A 385 -34.58 23.40 -6.99
CA GLU A 385 -33.48 22.51 -6.62
C GLU A 385 -33.82 21.64 -5.39
N ALA A 386 -34.53 22.21 -4.40
CA ALA A 386 -34.99 21.46 -3.23
C ALA A 386 -36.02 20.38 -3.60
N GLU A 387 -36.93 20.69 -4.51
CA GLU A 387 -37.92 19.75 -5.05
C GLU A 387 -37.27 18.62 -5.84
N LYS A 388 -36.25 18.95 -6.65
CA LYS A 388 -35.46 17.95 -7.37
C LYS A 388 -34.70 17.01 -6.42
N LEU A 389 -34.09 17.54 -5.37
CA LEU A 389 -33.40 16.73 -4.35
C LEU A 389 -34.37 15.84 -3.58
N GLN A 390 -35.56 16.34 -3.26
CA GLN A 390 -36.61 15.56 -2.62
C GLN A 390 -37.09 14.41 -3.52
N LYS A 391 -37.33 14.68 -4.80
CA LYS A 391 -37.72 13.65 -5.78
C LYS A 391 -36.66 12.55 -5.90
N MET A 392 -35.38 12.92 -5.94
CA MET A 392 -34.27 11.95 -5.95
C MET A 392 -34.17 11.13 -4.65
N GLU A 393 -34.48 11.71 -3.47
CA GLU A 393 -34.55 10.97 -2.20
C GLU A 393 -35.73 9.98 -2.18
N GLU A 394 -36.88 10.36 -2.74
CA GLU A 394 -38.08 9.53 -2.86
C GLU A 394 -37.84 8.35 -3.83
N GLU A 395 -37.31 8.62 -5.04
CA GLU A 395 -36.95 7.61 -6.04
C GLU A 395 -35.91 6.60 -5.51
N ALA A 396 -34.91 7.06 -4.75
CA ALA A 396 -33.91 6.20 -4.14
C ALA A 396 -34.50 5.27 -3.06
N ASN A 397 -35.45 5.76 -2.26
CA ASN A 397 -36.13 4.97 -1.24
C ASN A 397 -37.10 3.94 -1.85
N GLU A 398 -37.80 4.30 -2.92
CA GLU A 398 -38.69 3.39 -3.66
C GLU A 398 -37.89 2.27 -4.35
N SER A 399 -36.80 2.60 -5.05
CA SER A 399 -35.91 1.61 -5.70
C SER A 399 -35.27 0.64 -4.70
N SER A 400 -34.90 1.13 -3.50
CA SER A 400 -34.39 0.29 -2.41
C SER A 400 -35.46 -0.70 -1.92
N SER A 401 -36.70 -0.24 -1.76
CA SER A 401 -37.83 -1.05 -1.30
C SER A 401 -38.17 -2.18 -2.28
N VAL A 402 -38.15 -1.90 -3.59
CA VAL A 402 -38.38 -2.91 -4.64
C VAL A 402 -37.27 -3.97 -4.63
N LYS A 403 -36.00 -3.57 -4.49
CA LYS A 403 -34.86 -4.51 -4.41
C LYS A 403 -34.93 -5.41 -3.18
N VAL A 404 -35.34 -4.88 -2.03
CA VAL A 404 -35.54 -5.66 -0.80
C VAL A 404 -36.66 -6.70 -0.98
N LEU A 405 -37.77 -6.34 -1.63
CA LEU A 405 -38.85 -7.29 -1.94
C LEU A 405 -38.39 -8.40 -2.90
N GLN A 406 -37.60 -8.07 -3.94
CA GLN A 406 -37.04 -9.08 -4.85
C GLN A 406 -36.06 -10.04 -4.14
N LEU A 407 -35.26 -9.53 -3.20
CA LEU A 407 -34.40 -10.38 -2.35
C LEU A 407 -35.23 -11.26 -1.40
N TYR A 408 -36.31 -10.73 -0.85
CA TYR A 408 -37.22 -11.50 0.00
C TYR A 408 -37.92 -12.62 -0.77
N VAL A 409 -38.34 -12.38 -2.02
CA VAL A 409 -38.88 -13.42 -2.92
C VAL A 409 -37.86 -14.53 -3.16
N LYS A 410 -36.59 -14.17 -3.45
CA LYS A 410 -35.50 -15.15 -3.61
C LYS A 410 -35.25 -15.95 -2.33
N PHE A 411 -35.33 -15.31 -1.17
CA PHE A 411 -35.21 -15.99 0.13
C PHE A 411 -36.37 -16.97 0.37
N LEU A 412 -37.61 -16.57 0.08
CA LEU A 412 -38.79 -17.43 0.24
C LEU A 412 -38.75 -18.67 -0.66
N GLN A 413 -38.25 -18.51 -1.90
CA GLN A 413 -38.08 -19.61 -2.85
C GLN A 413 -36.90 -20.52 -2.50
N GLY A 414 -35.74 -19.95 -2.16
CA GLY A 414 -34.50 -20.71 -1.99
C GLY A 414 -34.29 -21.29 -0.60
N VAL A 415 -34.83 -20.66 0.44
CA VAL A 415 -34.56 -21.05 1.84
C VAL A 415 -35.81 -21.59 2.52
N ARG A 416 -36.96 -20.94 2.33
CA ARG A 416 -38.21 -21.33 3.01
C ARG A 416 -39.06 -22.35 2.22
N ASN A 417 -38.72 -22.60 0.95
CA ASN A 417 -39.49 -23.44 0.01
C ASN A 417 -41.00 -23.13 0.03
N ASP A 418 -41.36 -21.83 0.09
CA ASP A 418 -42.75 -21.38 0.09
C ASP A 418 -43.06 -20.62 -1.21
N PRO A 419 -43.42 -21.34 -2.29
CA PRO A 419 -43.59 -20.75 -3.62
C PRO A 419 -44.84 -19.87 -3.71
N TRP A 420 -45.84 -20.10 -2.85
CA TRP A 420 -47.12 -19.37 -2.89
C TRP A 420 -46.98 -17.96 -2.33
N SER A 421 -46.28 -17.80 -1.20
CA SER A 421 -45.99 -16.46 -0.67
C SER A 421 -44.96 -15.73 -1.55
N ALA A 422 -43.97 -16.44 -2.09
CA ALA A 422 -43.03 -15.87 -3.03
C ALA A 422 -43.72 -15.30 -4.29
N ALA A 423 -44.69 -16.03 -4.85
CA ALA A 423 -45.45 -15.55 -6.01
C ALA A 423 -46.28 -14.30 -5.68
N ARG A 424 -46.86 -14.23 -4.47
CA ARG A 424 -47.60 -13.04 -4.01
C ARG A 424 -46.71 -11.81 -3.89
N TRP A 425 -45.53 -11.96 -3.29
CA TRP A 425 -44.57 -10.85 -3.12
C TRP A 425 -43.87 -10.48 -4.44
N ALA A 426 -43.69 -11.42 -5.36
CA ALA A 426 -43.19 -11.15 -6.70
C ALA A 426 -44.19 -10.32 -7.51
N ALA A 427 -45.49 -10.66 -7.44
CA ALA A 427 -46.54 -9.88 -8.10
C ALA A 427 -46.66 -8.46 -7.50
N GLU A 428 -46.43 -8.31 -6.20
CA GLU A 428 -46.43 -6.99 -5.55
C GLU A 428 -45.22 -6.14 -5.96
N ALA A 429 -44.03 -6.75 -6.04
CA ALA A 429 -42.83 -6.08 -6.54
C ALA A 429 -42.99 -5.66 -8.02
N GLU A 430 -43.60 -6.50 -8.85
CA GLU A 430 -43.88 -6.18 -10.27
C GLU A 430 -44.90 -5.05 -10.42
N LYS A 431 -45.92 -4.98 -9.54
CA LYS A 431 -46.87 -3.86 -9.53
C LYS A 431 -46.20 -2.55 -9.12
N LEU A 432 -45.35 -2.56 -8.10
CA LEU A 432 -44.59 -1.39 -7.67
C LEU A 432 -43.66 -0.90 -8.79
N GLN A 433 -43.00 -1.84 -9.48
CA GLN A 433 -42.13 -1.52 -10.61
C GLN A 433 -42.91 -0.93 -11.80
N LYS A 434 -44.11 -1.47 -12.11
CA LYS A 434 -44.97 -0.88 -13.15
C LYS A 434 -45.48 0.51 -12.79
N MET A 435 -45.80 0.75 -11.51
CA MET A 435 -46.16 2.10 -11.06
C MET A 435 -44.98 3.07 -11.14
N GLU A 436 -43.75 2.61 -10.89
CA GLU A 436 -42.51 3.40 -11.09
C GLU A 436 -42.29 3.75 -12.57
N GLU A 437 -42.47 2.78 -13.47
CA GLU A 437 -42.38 2.99 -14.92
C GLU A 437 -43.44 3.98 -15.43
N GLU A 438 -44.69 3.85 -14.98
CA GLU A 438 -45.78 4.77 -15.33
C GLU A 438 -45.61 6.17 -14.73
N ALA A 439 -44.96 6.30 -13.57
CA ALA A 439 -44.64 7.59 -12.95
C ALA A 439 -43.48 8.31 -13.64
N ASN A 440 -42.56 7.58 -14.27
CA ASN A 440 -41.44 8.14 -15.02
C ASN A 440 -41.82 8.57 -16.45
N GLU A 441 -42.93 8.03 -16.99
CA GLU A 441 -43.47 8.40 -18.30
C GLU A 441 -44.42 9.62 -18.28
N ARG A 442 -44.83 10.09 -17.09
CA ARG A 442 -45.61 11.33 -16.90
C ARG A 442 -44.71 12.50 -16.52
#